data_AF-A0A917KJ81-F1
#
_entry.id   AF-A0A917KJ81-F1
#
_cell.length_a   1.000
_cell.length_b   1.000
_cell.length_c   1.000
_cell.angle_alpha   90.00
_cell.angle_beta   90.00
_cell.angle_gamma   90.00
#
_symmetry.space_group_name_H-M   'P 1'
#
loop_
_entity.id
_entity.type
_entity.pdbx_description
1 polymer ?
#
loop_
_entity_poly.entity_id
_entity_poly.type
_entity_poly.pdbx_seq_one_letter_code
_entity_poly.pdbx_strand_id
1 'polypeptide(L)'
;MTDTLDLQPARIDLSTRPEPTPKAGTGPLGGPSYEHRGATIDCQPGGYICRLRLPGCPLDGHTFGAPGTIPYLVDLWLDHRTIPPWIKSARPLA
;
A
#
# COMPACT_ATOMS: atom_id res chain seq x y z
N MET A 1 30.73 -28.07 -12.06
CA MET A 1 29.80 -28.34 -10.94
C MET A 1 28.67 -27.37 -11.09
N THR A 2 27.51 -27.87 -11.49
CA THR A 2 26.33 -27.08 -11.87
C THR A 2 25.49 -26.90 -10.61
N ASP A 3 25.69 -25.79 -9.91
CA ASP A 3 24.82 -25.46 -8.78
C ASP A 3 23.55 -24.82 -9.33
N THR A 4 22.50 -25.63 -9.32
CA THR A 4 21.15 -25.25 -9.70
C THR A 4 20.65 -24.34 -8.60
N LEU A 5 20.72 -23.02 -8.82
CA LEU A 5 20.07 -22.06 -7.92
C LEU A 5 18.56 -22.34 -7.99
N ASP A 6 18.07 -22.99 -6.95
CA ASP A 6 16.66 -23.10 -6.59
C ASP A 6 16.04 -21.69 -6.63
N LEU A 7 15.40 -21.38 -7.75
CA LEU A 7 14.50 -20.25 -7.90
C LEU A 7 13.25 -20.54 -7.06
N GLN A 8 13.38 -20.46 -5.74
CA GLN A 8 12.22 -20.23 -4.89
C GLN A 8 11.58 -18.93 -5.40
N PRO A 9 10.28 -18.91 -5.73
CA PRO A 9 9.62 -17.67 -6.12
C PRO A 9 9.83 -16.69 -4.98
N ALA A 10 10.37 -15.51 -5.28
CA ALA A 10 10.74 -14.51 -4.30
C ALA A 10 9.62 -14.35 -3.28
N ARG A 11 9.81 -14.90 -2.08
CA ARG A 11 8.97 -14.56 -0.94
C ARG A 11 9.14 -13.06 -0.80
N ILE A 12 8.05 -12.31 -1.00
CA ILE A 12 8.08 -10.86 -0.85
C ILE A 12 8.41 -10.61 0.62
N ASP A 13 9.67 -10.29 0.90
CA ASP A 13 10.11 -9.92 2.24
C ASP A 13 9.56 -8.53 2.54
N LEU A 14 8.37 -8.51 3.15
CA LEU A 14 7.68 -7.29 3.56
C LEU A 14 8.51 -6.48 4.57
N SER A 15 9.51 -7.08 5.23
CA SER A 15 10.38 -6.45 6.23
C SER A 15 11.45 -5.54 5.60
N THR A 16 11.75 -5.71 4.31
CA THR A 16 12.69 -4.84 3.57
C THR A 16 11.98 -3.72 2.82
N ARG A 17 10.64 -3.68 2.85
CA ARG A 17 9.90 -2.63 2.17
C ARG A 17 10.12 -1.31 2.91
N PRO A 18 10.51 -0.22 2.21
CA PRO A 18 10.58 1.09 2.82
C PRO A 18 9.22 1.48 3.41
N GLU A 19 9.24 1.89 4.68
CA GLU A 19 8.06 2.45 5.33
C GLU A 19 7.60 3.72 4.60
N PRO A 20 6.29 4.00 4.57
CA PRO A 20 5.79 5.20 3.92
C PRO A 20 6.25 6.44 4.69
N THR A 21 6.75 7.44 3.96
CA THR A 21 7.33 8.64 4.55
C THR A 21 6.22 9.51 5.15
N PRO A 22 6.36 10.02 6.39
CA PRO A 22 5.41 10.97 6.95
C PRO A 22 5.32 12.23 6.08
N LYS A 23 4.10 12.64 5.72
CA LYS A 23 3.82 13.82 4.91
C LYS A 23 3.21 14.95 5.74
N ALA A 24 2.26 14.63 6.62
CA ALA A 24 1.64 15.58 7.53
C ALA A 24 1.15 14.88 8.81
N GLY A 25 1.20 15.58 9.95
CA GLY A 25 0.61 15.10 11.20
C GLY A 25 -0.93 15.10 11.19
N THR A 26 -1.53 16.02 10.42
CA THR A 26 -2.98 16.12 10.22
C THR A 26 -3.26 16.33 8.73
N GLY A 27 -3.72 15.29 8.06
CA GLY A 27 -4.10 15.27 6.65
C GLY A 27 -5.60 15.47 6.43
N PRO A 28 -6.07 15.29 5.18
CA PRO A 28 -7.46 15.52 4.77
C PRO A 28 -8.53 14.73 5.54
N LEU A 29 -8.17 13.59 6.14
CA LEU A 29 -9.07 12.78 6.95
C LEU A 29 -8.96 13.05 8.46
N GLY A 30 -8.18 14.06 8.88
CA GLY A 30 -8.04 14.47 10.28
C GLY A 30 -7.01 13.68 11.10
N GLY A 31 -6.41 12.62 10.54
CA GLY A 31 -5.27 11.90 11.12
C GLY A 31 -4.00 12.07 10.29
N PRO A 32 -2.93 11.28 10.55
CA PRO A 32 -1.66 11.43 9.84
C PRO A 32 -1.80 11.12 8.35
N SER A 33 -0.94 11.74 7.54
CA SER A 33 -0.81 11.48 6.11
C SER A 33 0.61 11.05 5.79
N TYR A 34 0.75 10.09 4.88
CA TYR A 34 2.02 9.52 4.45
C TYR A 34 2.13 9.53 2.93
N GLU A 35 3.36 9.44 2.43
CA GLU A 35 3.67 9.33 1.02
C GLU A 35 4.51 8.09 0.72
N HIS A 36 4.17 7.39 -0.36
CA HIS A 36 4.95 6.25 -0.85
C HIS A 36 4.92 6.20 -2.38
N ARG A 37 6.07 6.39 -3.03
CA ARG A 37 6.23 6.35 -4.51
C ARG A 37 5.16 7.15 -5.27
N GLY A 38 4.83 8.35 -4.79
CA GLY A 38 3.81 9.23 -5.38
C GLY A 38 2.36 8.91 -5.02
N ALA A 39 2.11 7.82 -4.28
CA ALA A 39 0.83 7.59 -3.62
C ALA A 39 0.75 8.39 -2.32
N THR A 40 -0.41 8.97 -2.03
CA THR A 40 -0.71 9.57 -0.73
C THR A 40 -1.58 8.60 0.08
N ILE A 41 -1.30 8.47 1.37
CA ILE A 41 -1.99 7.60 2.30
C ILE A 41 -2.53 8.48 3.42
N ASP A 42 -3.82 8.82 3.37
CA ASP A 42 -4.45 9.70 4.35
C ASP A 42 -5.18 8.86 5.39
N CYS A 43 -4.87 9.04 6.67
CA CYS A 43 -5.50 8.29 7.75
C CYS A 43 -6.50 9.13 8.53
N GLN A 44 -7.53 8.47 9.06
CA GLN A 44 -8.42 9.00 10.08
C GLN A 44 -7.68 9.21 11.41
N PRO A 45 -8.25 9.97 12.36
CA PRO A 45 -7.68 10.11 13.69
C PRO A 45 -7.39 8.73 14.31
N GLY A 46 -6.21 8.59 14.92
CA GLY A 46 -5.72 7.30 15.45
C GLY A 46 -4.90 6.47 14.45
N GLY A 47 -4.91 6.79 13.15
CA GLY A 47 -3.98 6.17 12.17
C GLY A 47 -4.33 4.74 11.75
N TYR A 48 -5.47 4.21 12.19
CA TYR A 48 -5.87 2.83 11.90
C TYR A 48 -6.68 2.68 10.62
N ILE A 49 -7.41 3.70 10.17
CA ILE A 49 -8.17 3.62 8.92
C ILE A 49 -7.54 4.60 7.95
N CYS A 50 -6.96 4.09 6.86
CA CYS A 50 -6.22 4.89 5.90
C CYS A 50 -6.78 4.71 4.49
N ARG A 51 -6.96 5.82 3.79
CA ARG A 51 -7.39 5.89 2.39
C ARG A 51 -6.16 6.03 1.49
N LEU A 52 -6.09 5.19 0.46
CA LEU A 52 -5.09 5.31 -0.60
C LEU A 52 -5.56 6.35 -1.63
N ARG A 53 -4.66 7.26 -2.01
CA ARG A 53 -4.79 8.15 -3.18
C ARG A 53 -3.65 7.88 -4.15
N LEU A 54 -3.97 7.30 -5.30
CA LEU A 54 -3.02 7.01 -6.37
C LEU A 54 -3.76 7.03 -7.73
N PRO A 55 -3.70 8.15 -8.47
CA PRO A 55 -4.39 8.27 -9.74
C PRO A 55 -4.03 7.13 -10.72
N GLY A 56 -5.05 6.54 -11.34
CA GLY A 56 -4.88 5.42 -12.28
C GLY A 56 -4.61 4.06 -11.62
N CYS A 57 -4.61 3.98 -10.29
CA CYS A 57 -4.70 2.71 -9.57
C CYS A 57 -6.18 2.35 -9.35
N PRO A 58 -6.61 1.10 -9.61
CA PRO A 58 -7.98 0.68 -9.30
C PRO A 58 -8.31 0.69 -7.81
N LEU A 59 -7.32 0.85 -6.93
CA LEU A 59 -7.50 1.00 -5.49
C LEU A 59 -7.54 2.47 -5.04
N ASP A 60 -7.50 3.43 -5.97
CA ASP A 60 -7.65 4.85 -5.64
C ASP A 60 -8.95 5.11 -4.89
N GLY A 61 -8.87 5.79 -3.75
CA GLY A 61 -10.01 6.11 -2.88
C GLY A 61 -10.42 4.99 -1.91
N HIS A 62 -9.89 3.77 -2.06
CA HIS A 62 -10.19 2.66 -1.14
C HIS A 62 -9.57 2.88 0.24
N THR A 63 -10.24 2.36 1.26
CA THR A 63 -9.83 2.44 2.67
C THR A 63 -9.35 1.09 3.19
N PHE A 64 -8.35 1.11 4.07
CA PHE A 64 -7.68 -0.06 4.63
C PHE A 64 -7.46 0.12 6.13
N GLY A 65 -7.37 -1.00 6.85
CA GLY A 65 -7.29 -1.04 8.32
C GLY A 65 -5.92 -0.78 8.95
N ALA A 66 -4.89 -0.40 8.17
CA ALA A 66 -3.63 0.14 8.66
C ALA A 66 -2.76 0.65 7.48
N PRO A 67 -1.83 1.60 7.69
CA PRO A 67 -0.97 2.12 6.63
C PRO A 67 0.05 1.09 6.13
N GLY A 68 0.51 0.16 6.96
CA GLY A 68 1.60 -0.77 6.62
C GLY A 68 1.35 -1.68 5.42
N THR A 69 0.09 -2.03 5.13
CA THR A 69 -0.25 -2.87 3.97
C THR A 69 -0.36 -2.07 2.67
N ILE A 70 -0.61 -0.76 2.75
CA ILE A 70 -0.88 0.07 1.57
C ILE A 70 0.35 0.22 0.66
N PRO A 71 1.58 0.44 1.17
CA PRO A 71 2.81 0.44 0.36
C PRO A 71 3.01 -0.82 -0.49
N TYR A 72 2.62 -2.00 0.02
CA TYR A 72 2.65 -3.24 -0.75
C TYR A 72 1.77 -3.20 -1.99
N LEU A 73 0.54 -2.69 -1.81
CA LEU A 73 -0.43 -2.59 -2.90
C LEU A 73 -0.01 -1.56 -3.94
N VAL A 74 0.61 -0.46 -3.49
CA VAL A 74 1.20 0.56 -4.37
C VAL A 74 2.33 -0.04 -5.20
N ASP A 75 3.29 -0.73 -4.58
CA ASP A 75 4.41 -1.34 -5.30
C ASP A 75 3.93 -2.38 -6.32
N LEU A 76 3.06 -3.30 -5.90
CA LEU A 76 2.55 -4.34 -6.78
C LEU A 76 1.80 -3.76 -7.99
N TRP A 77 1.07 -2.66 -7.79
CA TRP A 77 0.41 -1.98 -8.89
C TRP A 77 1.40 -1.25 -9.80
N LEU A 78 2.34 -0.48 -9.24
CA LEU A 78 3.29 0.29 -10.04
C LEU A 78 4.24 -0.61 -10.84
N ASP A 79 4.72 -1.70 -10.23
CA ASP A 79 5.73 -2.58 -10.83
C ASP A 79 5.11 -3.65 -11.73
N HIS A 80 3.93 -4.18 -11.36
CA HIS A 80 3.33 -5.35 -12.04
C HIS A 80 1.90 -5.15 -12.53
N ARG A 81 1.30 -3.96 -12.33
CA ARG A 81 -0.10 -3.67 -12.69
C ARG A 81 -1.08 -4.74 -12.18
N THR A 82 -0.79 -5.30 -11.01
CA THR A 82 -1.52 -6.41 -10.42
C THR A 82 -2.19 -5.99 -9.12
N ILE A 83 -3.39 -6.51 -8.87
CA ILE A 83 -4.10 -6.36 -7.60
C ILE A 83 -4.31 -7.75 -7.01
N PRO A 84 -3.96 -7.98 -5.73
CA PRO A 84 -4.14 -9.28 -5.13
C PRO A 84 -5.62 -9.65 -5.05
N PRO A 85 -5.98 -10.93 -5.29
CA PRO A 85 -7.37 -11.36 -5.34
C PRO A 85 -8.13 -11.12 -4.04
N TRP A 86 -7.45 -11.16 -2.89
CA TRP A 86 -8.04 -10.90 -1.57
C TRP A 86 -8.44 -9.43 -1.34
N ILE A 87 -7.93 -8.48 -2.13
CA ILE A 87 -8.28 -7.06 -2.03
C ILE A 87 -9.63 -6.74 -2.69
N LYS A 88 -10.09 -7.57 -3.63
CA LYS A 88 -11.37 -7.38 -4.35
C LYS A 88 -12.61 -7.36 -3.43
N SER A 89 -12.46 -7.76 -2.18
CA SER A 89 -13.51 -7.75 -1.16
C SER A 89 -13.63 -6.45 -0.36
N ALA A 90 -12.66 -5.53 -0.47
CA ALA A 90 -12.71 -4.24 0.22
C ALA A 90 -13.67 -3.28 -0.52
N ARG A 91 -14.93 -3.22 -0.08
CA ARG A 91 -15.93 -2.31 -0.66
C ARG A 91 -15.45 -0.85 -0.58
N PRO A 92 -15.75 -0.03 -1.61
CA PRO A 92 -15.68 1.41 -1.46
C PRO A 92 -16.69 1.84 -0.37
N LEU A 93 -16.23 2.59 0.63
CA LEU A 93 -17.13 3.32 1.53
C LEU A 93 -17.76 4.46 0.71
N ALA A 94 -19.07 4.34 0.50
CA ALA A 94 -19.94 5.36 -0.10
C ALA A 94 -19.92 6.67 0.71
#